data_AF-A0A1Y3BA96-F1
#
_entry.id   AF-A0A1Y3BA96-F1
#
_cell.length_a   1.000
_cell.length_b   1.000
_cell.length_c   1.000
_cell.angle_alpha   90.00
_cell.angle_beta   90.00
_cell.angle_gamma   90.00
#
_symmetry.space_group_name_H-M   'P 1'
#
loop_
_entity.id
_entity.type
_entity.pdbx_description
1 polymer ?
#
loop_
_entity_poly.entity_id
_entity_poly.type
_entity_poly.pdbx_seq_one_letter_code
_entity_poly.pdbx_strand_id
1 'polypeptide(L)'
;STTATTTSTYDDLQTLLLLILGCAVQCEHKEIFIEKIKQLDISVQHSIVECIQQITDNPESVFLMSEWNIPPDDENEKERLYMIMVDLINRLTNERDQLYQRVVDLSCEMLSLTIQANTVSFDQSSNSSLQNTSVNHCDQKSHYLVELADVKSKLRRLQQELEEKNEIITELKEVIEQNKEFYNKLRHDNLELTQEARTAKAYRDEIDVLNERCRKIDRLEAEVQRYRDKMNELDYCKTRVEELREDNRILGETKTMLEDQLEASRKRVEKIPELEEKILKLTTHGNELNLQQELDKNQIERLIEEISHLRLEKKFANEELNRVQQELTDIRAQMRLNHETMMKNEEGNLYDQINQDASKRLLKLEHENKKLQTMVEDYQNNYIDVDSVLSLFKNIDAIAMNNCTSDPENTLESGYDSNVKS
;
A
#
# COMPACT_ATOMS: atom_id res chain seq x y z
N SER A 1 2.01 -68.18 -79.66
CA SER A 1 1.15 -67.00 -79.80
C SER A 1 -0.24 -67.26 -79.26
N THR A 2 -1.05 -68.11 -79.90
CA THR A 2 -2.49 -68.29 -79.61
C THR A 2 -2.85 -68.65 -78.16
N THR A 3 -1.98 -69.37 -77.45
CA THR A 3 -2.18 -69.73 -76.03
C THR A 3 -1.99 -68.56 -75.07
N ALA A 4 -1.09 -67.62 -75.36
CA ALA A 4 -0.86 -66.43 -74.52
C ALA A 4 -1.98 -65.39 -74.68
N THR A 5 -2.58 -65.31 -75.87
CA THR A 5 -3.79 -64.48 -76.07
C THR A 5 -5.00 -65.02 -75.33
N THR A 6 -5.15 -66.36 -75.21
CA THR A 6 -6.28 -66.94 -74.47
C THR A 6 -6.17 -66.83 -72.95
N THR A 7 -4.96 -66.80 -72.39
CA THR A 7 -4.78 -66.53 -70.95
C THR A 7 -5.10 -65.07 -70.63
N SER A 8 -4.58 -64.11 -71.40
CA SER A 8 -4.93 -62.68 -71.25
C SER A 8 -6.45 -62.49 -71.19
N THR A 9 -7.20 -63.01 -72.17
CA THR A 9 -8.66 -62.85 -72.20
C THR A 9 -9.41 -63.48 -71.01
N TYR A 10 -8.79 -64.41 -70.28
CA TYR A 10 -9.34 -64.96 -69.03
C TYR A 10 -9.02 -64.05 -67.85
N ASP A 11 -7.77 -63.60 -67.75
CA ASP A 11 -7.29 -62.70 -66.69
C ASP A 11 -7.98 -61.32 -66.77
N ASP A 12 -8.18 -60.80 -67.99
CA ASP A 12 -8.96 -59.60 -68.32
C ASP A 12 -10.43 -59.75 -67.87
N LEU A 13 -11.04 -60.90 -68.13
CA LEU A 13 -12.44 -61.20 -67.75
C LEU A 13 -12.57 -61.38 -66.23
N GLN A 14 -11.62 -62.04 -65.58
CA GLN A 14 -11.58 -62.16 -64.12
C GLN A 14 -11.46 -60.78 -63.47
N THR A 15 -10.60 -59.92 -63.99
CA THR A 15 -10.43 -58.53 -63.52
C THR A 15 -11.71 -57.71 -63.70
N LEU A 16 -12.40 -57.85 -64.83
CA LEU A 16 -13.69 -57.19 -65.07
C LEU A 16 -14.79 -57.67 -64.11
N LEU A 17 -14.90 -58.99 -63.89
CA LEU A 17 -15.88 -59.57 -62.96
C LEU A 17 -15.60 -59.16 -61.51
N LEU A 18 -14.31 -59.10 -61.13
CA LEU A 18 -13.86 -58.61 -59.83
C LEU A 18 -14.26 -57.14 -59.63
N LEU A 19 -14.00 -56.27 -60.61
CA LEU A 19 -14.39 -54.85 -60.54
C LEU A 19 -15.93 -54.67 -60.44
N ILE A 20 -16.72 -55.45 -61.21
CA ILE A 20 -18.18 -55.43 -61.15
C ILE A 20 -18.70 -55.86 -59.76
N LEU A 21 -18.10 -56.89 -59.16
CA LEU A 21 -18.40 -57.32 -57.78
C LEU A 21 -18.09 -56.20 -56.79
N GLY A 22 -16.94 -55.53 -56.94
CA GLY A 22 -16.56 -54.36 -56.14
C GLY A 22 -17.60 -53.24 -56.17
N CYS A 23 -17.99 -52.81 -57.38
CA CYS A 23 -19.05 -51.81 -57.54
C CYS A 23 -20.38 -52.24 -56.90
N ALA A 24 -20.75 -53.52 -57.00
CA ALA A 24 -21.98 -54.05 -56.41
C ALA A 24 -21.97 -54.01 -54.87
N VAL A 25 -20.83 -54.30 -54.23
CA VAL A 25 -20.73 -54.29 -52.75
C VAL A 25 -20.36 -52.93 -52.14
N GLN A 26 -19.88 -51.97 -52.96
CA GLN A 26 -19.56 -50.61 -52.51
C GLN A 26 -20.70 -49.59 -52.78
N CYS A 27 -21.72 -49.93 -53.57
CA CYS A 27 -22.85 -49.03 -53.87
C CYS A 27 -23.81 -48.78 -52.69
N GLU A 28 -24.63 -47.74 -52.79
CA GLU A 28 -25.67 -47.35 -51.81
C GLU A 28 -26.70 -48.46 -51.51
N HIS A 29 -26.84 -49.46 -52.38
CA HIS A 29 -27.80 -50.56 -52.26
C HIS A 29 -27.11 -51.93 -52.11
N LYS A 30 -25.86 -51.95 -51.64
CA LYS A 30 -25.02 -53.15 -51.46
C LYS A 30 -25.72 -54.30 -50.73
N GLU A 31 -26.61 -54.00 -49.79
CA GLU A 31 -27.37 -54.99 -49.00
C GLU A 31 -28.14 -55.97 -49.90
N ILE A 32 -28.74 -55.50 -50.99
CA ILE A 32 -29.48 -56.32 -51.98
C ILE A 32 -28.56 -57.34 -52.67
N PHE A 33 -27.29 -57.00 -52.87
CA PHE A 33 -26.29 -57.88 -53.47
C PHE A 33 -25.72 -58.87 -52.44
N ILE A 34 -25.45 -58.40 -51.22
CA ILE A 34 -25.01 -59.24 -50.09
C ILE A 34 -26.07 -60.29 -49.71
N GLU A 35 -27.37 -59.94 -49.73
CA GLU A 35 -28.45 -60.92 -49.52
C GLU A 35 -28.51 -61.99 -50.61
N LYS A 36 -28.27 -61.64 -51.87
CA LYS A 36 -28.20 -62.61 -52.97
C LYS A 36 -26.98 -63.52 -52.85
N ILE A 37 -25.82 -62.98 -52.46
CA ILE A 37 -24.61 -63.79 -52.19
C ILE A 37 -24.88 -64.79 -51.06
N LYS A 38 -25.56 -64.37 -49.98
CA LYS A 38 -25.97 -65.25 -48.86
C LYS A 38 -26.96 -66.37 -49.23
N GLN A 39 -27.52 -66.37 -50.44
CA GLN A 39 -28.40 -67.43 -50.96
C GLN A 39 -27.66 -68.48 -51.80
N LEU A 40 -26.37 -68.30 -52.07
CA LEU A 40 -25.52 -69.25 -52.82
C LEU A 40 -24.97 -70.36 -51.91
N ASP A 41 -24.41 -71.42 -52.51
CA ASP A 41 -23.72 -72.48 -51.76
C ASP A 41 -22.54 -71.93 -50.93
N ILE A 42 -22.34 -72.47 -49.73
CA ILE A 42 -21.34 -72.00 -48.75
C ILE A 42 -19.93 -71.87 -49.35
N SER A 43 -19.51 -72.84 -50.19
CA SER A 43 -18.21 -72.78 -50.86
C SER A 43 -18.08 -71.60 -51.83
N VAL A 44 -19.17 -71.21 -52.50
CA VAL A 44 -19.21 -70.06 -53.42
C VAL A 44 -19.28 -68.75 -52.62
N GLN A 45 -19.98 -68.73 -51.48
CA GLN A 45 -19.97 -67.58 -50.57
C GLN A 45 -18.54 -67.25 -50.11
N HIS A 46 -17.77 -68.25 -49.67
CA HIS A 46 -16.38 -68.04 -49.24
C HIS A 46 -15.49 -67.48 -50.37
N SER A 47 -15.53 -68.07 -51.57
CA SER A 47 -14.75 -67.55 -52.71
C SER A 47 -15.15 -66.13 -53.11
N ILE A 48 -16.45 -65.78 -53.02
CA ILE A 48 -16.91 -64.41 -53.29
C ILE A 48 -16.46 -63.44 -52.17
N VAL A 49 -16.42 -63.87 -50.91
CA VAL A 49 -15.91 -63.05 -49.79
C VAL A 49 -14.41 -62.79 -49.93
N GLU A 50 -13.60 -63.78 -50.32
CA GLU A 50 -12.18 -63.61 -50.63
C GLU A 50 -11.98 -62.57 -51.76
N CYS A 51 -12.76 -62.68 -52.84
CA CYS A 51 -12.77 -61.70 -53.92
C CYS A 51 -13.22 -60.29 -53.47
N ILE A 52 -14.14 -60.17 -52.51
CA ILE A 52 -14.55 -58.87 -51.95
C ILE A 52 -13.38 -58.25 -51.17
N GLN A 53 -12.74 -59.02 -50.28
CA GLN A 53 -11.60 -58.55 -49.48
C GLN A 53 -10.43 -58.10 -50.36
N GLN A 54 -10.19 -58.80 -51.48
CA GLN A 54 -9.18 -58.38 -52.48
C GLN A 54 -9.44 -56.99 -53.09
N ILE A 55 -10.69 -56.50 -53.06
CA ILE A 55 -11.09 -55.19 -53.61
C ILE A 55 -11.26 -54.13 -52.52
N THR A 56 -11.79 -54.50 -51.34
CA THR A 56 -12.11 -53.56 -50.27
C THR A 56 -10.95 -53.32 -49.32
N ASP A 57 -10.07 -54.31 -49.13
CA ASP A 57 -9.08 -54.31 -48.06
C ASP A 57 -7.63 -54.21 -48.61
N ASN A 58 -7.46 -54.09 -49.93
CA ASN A 58 -6.16 -54.02 -50.60
C ASN A 58 -5.98 -52.72 -51.43
N PRO A 59 -5.32 -51.68 -50.87
CA PRO A 59 -5.12 -50.38 -51.54
C PRO A 59 -4.17 -50.44 -52.75
N GLU A 60 -3.40 -51.52 -52.94
CA GLU A 60 -2.55 -51.71 -54.13
C GLU A 60 -3.36 -52.12 -55.37
N SER A 61 -4.55 -52.71 -55.14
CA SER A 61 -5.44 -53.25 -56.18
C SER A 61 -6.56 -52.28 -56.56
N VAL A 62 -7.20 -51.62 -55.58
CA VAL A 62 -8.18 -50.56 -55.80
C VAL A 62 -7.96 -49.45 -54.77
N PHE A 63 -7.70 -48.24 -55.24
CA PHE A 63 -7.43 -47.07 -54.39
C PHE A 63 -8.70 -46.25 -54.18
N LEU A 64 -9.24 -46.24 -52.97
CA LEU A 64 -10.50 -45.57 -52.65
C LEU A 64 -10.26 -44.09 -52.29
N MET A 65 -10.65 -43.18 -53.19
CA MET A 65 -10.54 -41.72 -52.98
C MET A 65 -11.20 -41.23 -51.68
N SER A 66 -12.18 -41.96 -51.15
CA SER A 66 -12.80 -41.70 -49.84
C SER A 66 -11.84 -41.80 -48.66
N GLU A 67 -10.79 -42.62 -48.74
CA GLU A 67 -9.77 -42.79 -47.69
C GLU A 67 -8.82 -41.59 -47.64
N TRP A 68 -8.63 -40.89 -48.76
CA TRP A 68 -7.81 -39.68 -48.84
C TRP A 68 -8.53 -38.40 -48.37
N ASN A 69 -9.87 -38.44 -48.23
CA ASN A 69 -10.63 -37.33 -47.67
C ASN A 69 -10.45 -37.18 -46.14
N ILE A 70 -9.94 -38.22 -45.46
CA ILE A 70 -9.61 -38.22 -44.04
C ILE A 70 -8.26 -38.96 -43.88
N PRO A 71 -7.11 -38.27 -44.06
CA PRO A 71 -5.80 -38.93 -43.92
C PRO A 71 -5.61 -39.47 -42.49
N PRO A 72 -4.93 -40.62 -42.32
CA PRO A 72 -4.71 -41.20 -40.99
C PRO A 72 -3.77 -40.33 -40.14
N ASP A 73 -3.99 -40.34 -38.82
CA ASP A 73 -3.18 -39.58 -37.84
C ASP A 73 -1.74 -40.13 -37.69
N ASP A 74 -1.45 -41.33 -38.19
CA ASP A 74 -0.09 -41.89 -38.23
C ASP A 74 0.62 -41.49 -39.53
N GLU A 75 1.68 -40.67 -39.41
CA GLU A 75 2.53 -40.24 -40.51
C GLU A 75 3.17 -41.43 -41.27
N ASN A 76 3.43 -42.57 -40.62
CA ASN A 76 4.01 -43.75 -41.28
C ASN A 76 3.01 -44.38 -42.27
N GLU A 77 1.75 -44.51 -41.86
CA GLU A 77 0.68 -45.05 -42.72
C GLU A 77 0.29 -44.04 -43.81
N LYS A 78 0.35 -42.74 -43.51
CA LYS A 78 0.19 -41.65 -44.47
C LYS A 78 1.30 -41.63 -45.54
N GLU A 79 2.56 -41.85 -45.17
CA GLU A 79 3.65 -42.02 -46.14
C GLU A 79 3.48 -43.31 -46.97
N ARG A 80 3.10 -44.43 -46.34
CA ARG A 80 2.78 -45.69 -47.04
C ARG A 80 1.68 -45.49 -48.10
N LEU A 81 0.56 -44.88 -47.73
CA LEU A 81 -0.55 -44.60 -48.66
C LEU A 81 -0.15 -43.64 -49.78
N TYR A 82 0.73 -42.67 -49.50
CA TYR A 82 1.28 -41.78 -50.53
C TYR A 82 2.14 -42.53 -51.54
N MET A 83 3.01 -43.45 -51.09
CA MET A 83 3.84 -44.25 -52.01
C MET A 83 2.97 -45.19 -52.88
N ILE A 84 1.96 -45.84 -52.29
CA ILE A 84 0.99 -46.67 -53.04
C ILE A 84 0.25 -45.84 -54.11
N MET A 85 -0.16 -44.61 -53.77
CA MET A 85 -0.81 -43.69 -54.71
C MET A 85 0.13 -43.31 -55.86
N VAL A 86 1.40 -42.99 -55.58
CA VAL A 86 2.41 -42.64 -56.59
C VAL A 86 2.68 -43.82 -57.52
N ASP A 87 2.88 -45.03 -56.98
CA ASP A 87 3.11 -46.23 -57.79
C ASP A 87 1.90 -46.62 -58.64
N LEU A 88 0.67 -46.45 -58.14
CA LEU A 88 -0.56 -46.69 -58.90
C LEU A 88 -0.74 -45.65 -60.03
N ILE A 89 -0.42 -44.38 -59.80
CA ILE A 89 -0.42 -43.34 -60.85
C ILE A 89 0.65 -43.65 -61.91
N ASN A 90 1.85 -44.05 -61.51
CA ASN A 90 2.93 -44.44 -62.44
C ASN A 90 2.51 -45.66 -63.28
N ARG A 91 1.92 -46.67 -62.65
CA ARG A 91 1.40 -47.89 -63.30
C ARG A 91 0.34 -47.57 -64.35
N LEU A 92 -0.72 -46.85 -63.97
CA LEU A 92 -1.79 -46.44 -64.89
C LEU A 92 -1.29 -45.55 -66.03
N THR A 93 -0.29 -44.71 -65.77
CA THR A 93 0.36 -43.87 -66.81
C THR A 93 1.10 -44.76 -67.83
N ASN A 94 1.87 -45.74 -67.36
CA ASN A 94 2.58 -46.69 -68.22
C ASN A 94 1.63 -47.60 -69.01
N GLU A 95 0.52 -48.05 -68.41
CA GLU A 95 -0.53 -48.85 -69.07
C GLU A 95 -1.26 -48.04 -70.15
N ARG A 96 -1.66 -46.79 -69.84
CA ARG A 96 -2.23 -45.85 -70.81
C ARG A 96 -1.32 -45.69 -72.03
N ASP A 97 -0.03 -45.51 -71.82
CA ASP A 97 0.92 -45.23 -72.91
C ASP A 97 1.21 -46.48 -73.75
N GLN A 98 1.19 -47.69 -73.15
CA GLN A 98 1.21 -48.95 -73.88
C GLN A 98 -0.05 -49.16 -74.72
N LEU A 99 -1.24 -48.89 -74.17
CA LEU A 99 -2.51 -48.97 -74.90
C LEU A 99 -2.57 -47.95 -76.04
N TYR A 100 -2.08 -46.73 -75.82
CA TYR A 100 -1.98 -45.69 -76.85
C TYR A 100 -1.05 -46.13 -77.99
N GLN A 101 0.14 -46.67 -77.67
CA GLN A 101 1.04 -47.23 -78.68
C GLN A 101 0.37 -48.36 -79.48
N ARG A 102 -0.34 -49.30 -78.81
CA ARG A 102 -1.02 -50.38 -79.54
C ARG A 102 -2.14 -49.88 -80.46
N VAL A 103 -2.84 -48.80 -80.09
CA VAL A 103 -3.82 -48.13 -80.97
C VAL A 103 -3.14 -47.48 -82.18
N VAL A 104 -1.96 -46.87 -82.01
CA VAL A 104 -1.15 -46.36 -83.12
C VAL A 104 -0.71 -47.50 -84.05
N ASP A 105 -0.17 -48.60 -83.50
CA ASP A 105 0.25 -49.77 -84.27
C ASP A 105 -0.89 -50.34 -85.13
N LEU A 106 -2.06 -50.58 -84.50
CA LEU A 106 -3.28 -51.06 -85.18
C LEU A 106 -3.77 -50.09 -86.27
N SER A 107 -3.63 -48.77 -86.03
CA SER A 107 -4.00 -47.76 -87.02
C SER A 107 -3.07 -47.80 -88.26
N CYS A 108 -1.78 -48.05 -88.04
CA CYS A 108 -0.81 -48.27 -89.11
C CYS A 108 -1.05 -49.61 -89.85
N GLU A 109 -1.39 -50.69 -89.13
CA GLU A 109 -1.79 -51.97 -89.72
C GLU A 109 -3.00 -51.79 -90.66
N MET A 110 -4.07 -51.11 -90.22
CA MET A 110 -5.26 -50.83 -91.05
C MET A 110 -4.95 -49.93 -92.25
N LEU A 111 -4.13 -48.90 -92.09
CA LEU A 111 -3.74 -48.00 -93.19
C LEU A 111 -2.99 -48.77 -94.28
N SER A 112 -2.07 -49.66 -93.90
CA SER A 112 -1.33 -50.53 -94.82
C SER A 112 -2.27 -51.42 -95.64
N LEU A 113 -3.21 -52.10 -94.97
CA LEU A 113 -4.22 -52.95 -95.62
C LEU A 113 -5.14 -52.16 -96.57
N THR A 114 -5.49 -50.92 -96.20
CA THR A 114 -6.34 -50.03 -97.00
C THR A 114 -5.64 -49.57 -98.29
N ILE A 115 -4.34 -49.26 -98.21
CA ILE A 115 -3.52 -48.93 -99.38
C ILE A 115 -3.41 -50.15 -100.31
N GLN A 116 -3.18 -51.34 -99.77
CA GLN A 116 -3.13 -52.57 -100.55
C GLN A 116 -4.46 -52.83 -101.29
N ALA A 117 -5.60 -52.75 -100.61
CA ALA A 117 -6.92 -52.98 -101.23
C ALA A 117 -7.22 -52.03 -102.42
N ASN A 118 -6.83 -50.75 -102.31
CA ASN A 118 -7.04 -49.78 -103.38
C ASN A 118 -6.20 -50.07 -104.63
N THR A 119 -4.98 -50.60 -104.50
CA THR A 119 -4.12 -50.92 -105.67
C THR A 119 -4.69 -52.03 -106.55
N VAL A 120 -5.35 -53.05 -105.99
CA VAL A 120 -5.92 -54.18 -106.77
C VAL A 120 -7.14 -53.76 -107.60
N SER A 121 -7.75 -52.61 -107.29
CA SER A 121 -9.04 -52.19 -107.85
C SER A 121 -8.93 -51.46 -109.19
N PHE A 122 -7.72 -51.14 -109.68
CA PHE A 122 -7.53 -50.30 -110.86
C PHE A 122 -7.44 -51.09 -112.19
N ASP A 123 -7.05 -52.36 -112.16
CA ASP A 123 -6.67 -53.14 -113.36
C ASP A 123 -7.84 -53.79 -114.14
N GLN A 124 -9.09 -53.73 -113.66
CA GLN A 124 -10.20 -54.53 -114.21
C GLN A 124 -11.14 -53.80 -115.19
N SER A 125 -10.95 -52.50 -115.44
CA SER A 125 -11.96 -51.62 -116.05
C SER A 125 -11.77 -51.34 -117.55
N SER A 126 -11.32 -52.31 -118.36
CA SER A 126 -11.09 -52.11 -119.80
C SER A 126 -11.24 -53.38 -120.67
N ASN A 127 -12.48 -53.81 -120.96
CA ASN A 127 -12.84 -54.54 -122.21
C ASN A 127 -14.35 -54.85 -122.33
N SER A 128 -15.02 -54.30 -123.34
CA SER A 128 -16.05 -55.01 -124.14
C SER A 128 -16.41 -54.22 -125.40
N SER A 129 -16.41 -54.88 -126.55
CA SER A 129 -16.56 -54.25 -127.87
C SER A 129 -17.96 -54.39 -128.44
N LEU A 130 -18.36 -53.46 -129.32
CA LEU A 130 -19.62 -53.52 -130.06
C LEU A 130 -19.65 -54.72 -131.02
N GLN A 131 -20.83 -55.28 -131.26
CA GLN A 131 -21.11 -56.15 -132.40
C GLN A 131 -22.33 -55.66 -133.20
N ASN A 132 -22.36 -56.05 -134.47
CA ASN A 132 -23.18 -55.48 -135.52
C ASN A 132 -23.99 -56.62 -136.18
N THR A 133 -25.31 -56.50 -136.31
CA THR A 133 -26.12 -57.45 -137.09
C THR A 133 -27.15 -56.72 -137.95
N SER A 134 -27.08 -56.96 -139.25
CA SER A 134 -28.07 -56.60 -140.26
C SER A 134 -29.05 -57.76 -140.49
N VAL A 135 -30.28 -57.50 -140.94
CA VAL A 135 -31.08 -58.26 -141.96
C VAL A 135 -32.59 -57.97 -141.81
N ASN A 136 -33.24 -57.49 -142.89
CA ASN A 136 -34.71 -57.30 -143.16
C ASN A 136 -35.20 -55.84 -143.41
N HIS A 137 -34.76 -55.25 -144.52
CA HIS A 137 -34.70 -53.80 -144.77
C HIS A 137 -36.02 -53.01 -145.06
N CYS A 138 -37.21 -53.56 -144.80
CA CYS A 138 -38.49 -52.84 -144.97
C CYS A 138 -39.23 -52.66 -143.64
N ASP A 139 -39.79 -53.73 -143.05
CA ASP A 139 -40.50 -53.64 -141.78
C ASP A 139 -39.58 -53.23 -140.62
N GLN A 140 -38.31 -53.67 -140.64
CA GLN A 140 -37.32 -53.14 -139.71
C GLN A 140 -37.05 -51.65 -139.91
N LYS A 141 -37.25 -51.07 -141.09
CA LYS A 141 -37.07 -49.63 -141.27
C LYS A 141 -38.10 -48.84 -140.46
N SER A 142 -39.28 -49.42 -140.22
CA SER A 142 -40.26 -48.90 -139.26
C SER A 142 -39.81 -49.16 -137.81
N HIS A 143 -39.41 -50.40 -137.50
CA HIS A 143 -38.92 -50.81 -136.17
C HIS A 143 -37.74 -49.94 -135.69
N TYR A 144 -36.69 -49.81 -136.51
CA TYR A 144 -35.54 -48.94 -136.27
C TYR A 144 -35.91 -47.45 -136.17
N LEU A 145 -37.00 -46.99 -136.79
CA LEU A 145 -37.48 -45.62 -136.62
C LEU A 145 -38.10 -45.41 -135.23
N VAL A 146 -38.86 -46.40 -134.75
CA VAL A 146 -39.43 -46.42 -133.40
C VAL A 146 -38.33 -46.58 -132.35
N GLU A 147 -37.39 -47.51 -132.54
CA GLU A 147 -36.23 -47.68 -131.67
C GLU A 147 -35.34 -46.42 -131.63
N LEU A 148 -35.13 -45.75 -132.77
CA LEU A 148 -34.42 -44.47 -132.82
C LEU A 148 -35.19 -43.36 -132.10
N ALA A 149 -36.53 -43.34 -132.19
CA ALA A 149 -37.37 -42.41 -131.45
C ALA A 149 -37.34 -42.69 -129.93
N ASP A 150 -37.31 -43.97 -129.52
CA ASP A 150 -37.20 -44.40 -128.13
C ASP A 150 -35.81 -44.16 -127.54
N VAL A 151 -34.74 -44.41 -128.29
CA VAL A 151 -33.38 -44.02 -127.90
C VAL A 151 -33.27 -42.50 -127.78
N LYS A 152 -33.90 -41.75 -128.69
CA LYS A 152 -33.94 -40.27 -128.64
C LYS A 152 -34.81 -39.73 -127.50
N SER A 153 -35.88 -40.42 -127.11
CA SER A 153 -36.71 -40.05 -125.96
C SER A 153 -36.02 -40.40 -124.63
N LYS A 154 -35.35 -41.55 -124.55
CA LYS A 154 -34.45 -41.93 -123.44
C LYS A 154 -33.28 -40.95 -123.30
N LEU A 155 -32.63 -40.56 -124.40
CA LEU A 155 -31.55 -39.57 -124.39
C LEU A 155 -32.02 -38.23 -123.84
N ARG A 156 -33.18 -37.72 -124.30
CA ARG A 156 -33.78 -36.49 -123.76
C ARG A 156 -34.10 -36.59 -122.27
N ARG A 157 -34.63 -37.73 -121.81
CA ARG A 157 -34.90 -37.93 -120.39
C ARG A 157 -33.61 -37.94 -119.57
N LEU A 158 -32.58 -38.65 -120.03
CA LEU A 158 -31.25 -38.65 -119.38
C LEU A 158 -30.58 -37.28 -119.39
N GLN A 159 -30.83 -36.44 -120.41
CA GLN A 159 -30.38 -35.05 -120.45
C GLN A 159 -31.10 -34.20 -119.39
N GLN A 160 -32.43 -34.30 -119.29
CA GLN A 160 -33.20 -33.61 -118.26
C GLN A 160 -32.82 -34.09 -116.85
N GLU A 161 -32.72 -35.41 -116.62
CA GLU A 161 -32.27 -35.99 -115.34
C GLU A 161 -30.85 -35.49 -114.98
N LEU A 162 -29.95 -35.35 -115.95
CA LEU A 162 -28.62 -34.77 -115.76
C LEU A 162 -28.68 -33.27 -115.41
N GLU A 163 -29.55 -32.49 -116.05
CA GLU A 163 -29.76 -31.08 -115.73
C GLU A 163 -30.31 -30.90 -114.30
N GLU A 164 -31.35 -31.66 -113.93
CA GLU A 164 -31.92 -31.71 -112.57
C GLU A 164 -30.87 -32.13 -111.52
N LYS A 165 -30.00 -33.12 -111.82
CA LYS A 165 -28.91 -33.48 -110.90
C LYS A 165 -27.83 -32.41 -110.80
N ASN A 166 -27.56 -31.66 -111.86
CA ASN A 166 -26.60 -30.54 -111.78
C ASN A 166 -27.14 -29.39 -110.93
N GLU A 167 -28.43 -29.08 -111.02
CA GLU A 167 -29.10 -28.06 -110.19
C GLU A 167 -29.03 -28.41 -108.69
N ILE A 168 -29.40 -29.65 -108.33
CA ILE A 168 -29.27 -30.17 -106.96
C ILE A 168 -27.80 -30.16 -106.49
N ILE A 169 -26.84 -30.43 -107.38
CA ILE A 169 -25.40 -30.35 -107.05
C ILE A 169 -24.95 -28.90 -106.81
N THR A 170 -25.57 -27.89 -107.44
CA THR A 170 -25.31 -26.47 -107.11
C THR A 170 -25.94 -26.06 -105.78
N GLU A 171 -27.19 -26.40 -105.51
CA GLU A 171 -27.85 -26.14 -104.22
C GLU A 171 -27.05 -26.73 -103.04
N LEU A 172 -26.64 -28.00 -103.16
CA LEU A 172 -25.86 -28.68 -102.13
C LEU A 172 -24.47 -28.04 -101.92
N LYS A 173 -23.85 -27.47 -102.95
CA LYS A 173 -22.58 -26.72 -102.80
C LYS A 173 -22.79 -25.42 -102.03
N GLU A 174 -23.87 -24.68 -102.32
CA GLU A 174 -24.18 -23.44 -101.60
C GLU A 174 -24.49 -23.71 -100.12
N VAL A 175 -25.28 -24.75 -99.83
CA VAL A 175 -25.55 -25.20 -98.45
C VAL A 175 -24.26 -25.64 -97.74
N ILE A 176 -23.34 -26.32 -98.44
CA ILE A 176 -22.02 -26.67 -97.88
C ILE A 176 -21.19 -25.42 -97.57
N GLU A 177 -21.19 -24.39 -98.42
CA GLU A 177 -20.41 -23.17 -98.17
C GLU A 177 -20.99 -22.33 -97.03
N GLN A 178 -22.32 -22.18 -96.97
CA GLN A 178 -23.01 -21.54 -95.85
C GLN A 178 -22.72 -22.25 -94.51
N ASN A 179 -22.68 -23.58 -94.51
CA ASN A 179 -22.31 -24.36 -93.32
C ASN A 179 -20.83 -24.17 -92.92
N LYS A 180 -19.90 -24.03 -93.88
CA LYS A 180 -18.49 -23.68 -93.56
C LYS A 180 -18.38 -22.28 -92.97
N GLU A 181 -19.10 -21.29 -93.51
CA GLU A 181 -19.14 -19.95 -92.93
C GLU A 181 -19.65 -19.97 -91.49
N PHE A 182 -20.76 -20.67 -91.22
CA PHE A 182 -21.32 -20.80 -89.88
C PHE A 182 -20.36 -21.52 -88.93
N TYR A 183 -19.73 -22.62 -89.37
CA TYR A 183 -18.70 -23.32 -88.61
C TYR A 183 -17.50 -22.42 -88.28
N ASN A 184 -17.02 -21.63 -89.24
CA ASN A 184 -15.90 -20.71 -89.04
C ASN A 184 -16.25 -19.57 -88.06
N LYS A 185 -17.49 -19.05 -88.09
CA LYS A 185 -18.00 -18.08 -87.09
C LYS A 185 -18.04 -18.72 -85.71
N LEU A 186 -18.73 -19.85 -85.53
CA LEU A 186 -18.81 -20.56 -84.24
C LEU A 186 -17.43 -20.96 -83.68
N ARG A 187 -16.46 -21.29 -84.54
CA ARG A 187 -15.07 -21.57 -84.17
C ARG A 187 -14.31 -20.31 -83.72
N HIS A 188 -14.61 -19.14 -84.29
CA HIS A 188 -14.07 -17.86 -83.86
C HIS A 188 -14.65 -17.46 -82.50
N ASP A 189 -15.97 -17.52 -82.34
CA ASP A 189 -16.68 -17.23 -81.09
C ASP A 189 -16.17 -18.12 -79.94
N ASN A 190 -15.95 -19.41 -80.21
CA ASN A 190 -15.39 -20.35 -79.24
C ASN A 190 -13.95 -20.03 -78.82
N LEU A 191 -13.13 -19.47 -79.73
CA LEU A 191 -11.77 -19.01 -79.41
C LEU A 191 -11.80 -17.75 -78.54
N GLU A 192 -12.71 -16.81 -78.82
CA GLU A 192 -12.90 -15.60 -78.03
C GLU A 192 -13.40 -15.92 -76.62
N LEU A 193 -14.44 -16.75 -76.48
CA LEU A 193 -14.92 -17.25 -75.18
C LEU A 193 -13.82 -18.00 -74.41
N THR A 194 -12.95 -18.74 -75.10
CA THR A 194 -11.78 -19.40 -74.49
C THR A 194 -10.73 -18.40 -74.00
N GLN A 195 -10.59 -17.25 -74.66
CA GLN A 195 -9.70 -16.16 -74.22
C GLN A 195 -10.31 -15.38 -73.05
N GLU A 196 -11.61 -15.08 -73.08
CA GLU A 196 -12.34 -14.46 -71.97
C GLU A 196 -12.33 -15.33 -70.71
N ALA A 197 -12.49 -16.65 -70.85
CA ALA A 197 -12.37 -17.58 -69.72
C ALA A 197 -10.99 -17.54 -69.04
N ARG A 198 -9.92 -17.23 -69.80
CA ARG A 198 -8.55 -17.07 -69.28
C ARG A 198 -8.36 -15.72 -68.58
N THR A 199 -8.85 -14.61 -69.14
CA THR A 199 -8.76 -13.29 -68.49
C THR A 199 -9.64 -13.22 -67.24
N ALA A 200 -10.85 -13.79 -67.28
CA ALA A 200 -11.72 -13.94 -66.12
C ALA A 200 -11.12 -14.86 -65.03
N LYS A 201 -10.22 -15.81 -65.39
CA LYS A 201 -9.41 -16.50 -64.39
C LYS A 201 -8.36 -15.58 -63.78
N ALA A 202 -7.56 -14.88 -64.60
CA ALA A 202 -6.53 -13.98 -64.10
C ALA A 202 -7.09 -12.92 -63.13
N TYR A 203 -8.26 -12.34 -63.42
CA TYR A 203 -8.91 -11.40 -62.50
C TYR A 203 -9.38 -12.03 -61.18
N ARG A 204 -9.74 -13.33 -61.14
CA ARG A 204 -9.99 -14.03 -59.87
C ARG A 204 -8.69 -14.24 -59.09
N ASP A 205 -7.64 -14.69 -59.78
CA ASP A 205 -6.32 -14.88 -59.18
C ASP A 205 -5.78 -13.54 -58.59
N GLU A 206 -6.04 -12.40 -59.25
CA GLU A 206 -5.76 -11.05 -58.72
C GLU A 206 -6.64 -10.67 -57.52
N ILE A 207 -7.95 -10.95 -57.56
CA ILE A 207 -8.87 -10.71 -56.44
C ILE A 207 -8.45 -11.51 -55.20
N ASP A 208 -7.99 -12.75 -55.34
CA ASP A 208 -7.53 -13.56 -54.22
C ASP A 208 -6.22 -13.03 -53.61
N VAL A 209 -5.30 -12.52 -54.43
CA VAL A 209 -4.10 -11.79 -53.96
C VAL A 209 -4.47 -10.50 -53.22
N LEU A 210 -5.52 -9.78 -53.66
CA LEU A 210 -6.02 -8.60 -52.96
C LEU A 210 -6.73 -8.97 -51.65
N ASN A 211 -7.52 -10.05 -51.62
CA ASN A 211 -8.18 -10.55 -50.42
C ASN A 211 -7.18 -10.91 -49.31
N GLU A 212 -6.07 -11.59 -49.65
CA GLU A 212 -5.04 -11.92 -48.65
C GLU A 212 -4.23 -10.68 -48.21
N ARG A 213 -4.09 -9.67 -49.08
CA ARG A 213 -3.55 -8.34 -48.68
C ARG A 213 -4.47 -7.64 -47.69
N CYS A 214 -5.79 -7.63 -47.91
CA CYS A 214 -6.76 -7.09 -46.96
C CYS A 214 -6.67 -7.82 -45.60
N ARG A 215 -6.72 -9.16 -45.58
CA ARG A 215 -6.54 -9.95 -44.34
C ARG A 215 -5.22 -9.67 -43.64
N LYS A 216 -4.16 -9.27 -44.36
CA LYS A 216 -2.89 -8.85 -43.76
C LYS A 216 -2.98 -7.45 -43.14
N ILE A 217 -3.70 -6.53 -43.77
CA ILE A 217 -3.99 -5.20 -43.21
C ILE A 217 -4.82 -5.35 -41.94
N ASP A 218 -5.91 -6.14 -41.95
CA ASP A 218 -6.77 -6.38 -40.78
C ASP A 218 -5.97 -6.87 -39.55
N ARG A 219 -5.02 -7.79 -39.78
CA ARG A 219 -4.10 -8.30 -38.74
C ARG A 219 -3.18 -7.20 -38.19
N LEU A 220 -2.62 -6.36 -39.05
CA LEU A 220 -1.74 -5.26 -38.67
C LEU A 220 -2.49 -4.13 -37.96
N GLU A 221 -3.73 -3.83 -38.36
CA GLU A 221 -4.59 -2.84 -37.68
C GLU A 221 -4.97 -3.31 -36.27
N ALA A 222 -5.31 -4.60 -36.11
CA ALA A 222 -5.53 -5.20 -34.79
C ALA A 222 -4.27 -5.18 -33.91
N GLU A 223 -3.08 -5.36 -34.49
CA GLU A 223 -1.80 -5.26 -33.78
C GLU A 223 -1.48 -3.81 -33.37
N VAL A 224 -1.68 -2.84 -34.27
CA VAL A 224 -1.56 -1.40 -33.98
C VAL A 224 -2.53 -0.97 -32.87
N GLN A 225 -3.76 -1.49 -32.84
CA GLN A 225 -4.69 -1.19 -31.77
C GLN A 225 -4.21 -1.74 -30.42
N ARG A 226 -3.72 -3.00 -30.36
CA ARG A 226 -3.10 -3.56 -29.14
C ARG A 226 -1.92 -2.72 -28.65
N TYR A 227 -1.10 -2.17 -29.55
CA TYR A 227 -0.01 -1.28 -29.16
C TYR A 227 -0.48 0.08 -28.63
N ARG A 228 -1.59 0.63 -29.14
CA ARG A 228 -2.24 1.83 -28.57
C ARG A 228 -2.79 1.56 -27.18
N ASP A 229 -3.51 0.46 -27.01
CA ASP A 229 -4.07 0.05 -25.72
C ASP A 229 -2.93 -0.16 -24.70
N LYS A 230 -1.82 -0.77 -25.12
CA LYS A 230 -0.64 -0.93 -24.26
C LYS A 230 0.10 0.39 -23.95
N MET A 231 0.08 1.37 -24.84
CA MET A 231 0.58 2.72 -24.54
C MET A 231 -0.28 3.38 -23.46
N ASN A 232 -1.62 3.30 -23.58
CA ASN A 232 -2.55 3.85 -22.59
C ASN A 232 -2.34 3.23 -21.19
N GLU A 233 -2.08 1.92 -21.10
CA GLU A 233 -1.70 1.25 -19.84
C GLU A 233 -0.37 1.79 -19.27
N LEU A 234 0.62 2.07 -20.12
CA LEU A 234 1.92 2.60 -19.70
C LEU A 234 1.82 4.04 -19.22
N ASP A 235 1.05 4.89 -19.88
CA ASP A 235 0.80 6.27 -19.45
C ASP A 235 -0.02 6.33 -18.14
N TYR A 236 -0.97 5.41 -17.95
CA TYR A 236 -1.65 5.23 -16.65
C TYR A 236 -0.66 4.83 -15.55
N CYS A 237 0.15 3.80 -15.78
CA CYS A 237 1.17 3.36 -14.83
C CYS A 237 2.19 4.46 -14.50
N LYS A 238 2.62 5.23 -15.51
CA LYS A 238 3.51 6.39 -15.36
C LYS A 238 2.88 7.46 -14.47
N THR A 239 1.64 7.87 -14.78
CA THR A 239 0.88 8.85 -13.99
C THR A 239 0.78 8.39 -12.54
N ARG A 240 0.44 7.12 -12.29
CA ARG A 240 0.35 6.57 -10.93
C ARG A 240 1.69 6.51 -10.19
N VAL A 241 2.82 6.34 -10.90
CA VAL A 241 4.17 6.44 -10.32
C VAL A 241 4.55 7.89 -10.02
N GLU A 242 4.09 8.86 -10.82
CA GLU A 242 4.32 10.29 -10.58
C GLU A 242 3.49 10.79 -9.37
N GLU A 243 2.23 10.38 -9.24
CA GLU A 243 1.41 10.58 -8.02
C GLU A 243 2.11 10.04 -6.77
N LEU A 244 2.51 8.75 -6.78
CA LEU A 244 3.15 8.11 -5.63
C LEU A 244 4.51 8.72 -5.26
N ARG A 245 5.22 9.35 -6.23
CA ARG A 245 6.45 10.10 -5.93
C ARG A 245 6.16 11.41 -5.20
N GLU A 246 5.09 12.10 -5.58
CA GLU A 246 4.65 13.33 -4.91
C GLU A 246 4.12 13.05 -3.51
N ASP A 247 3.31 11.99 -3.33
CA ASP A 247 2.88 11.49 -2.02
C ASP A 247 4.11 11.23 -1.10
N ASN A 248 5.14 10.55 -1.62
CA ASN A 248 6.37 10.28 -0.88
C ASN A 248 7.20 11.55 -0.61
N ARG A 249 7.18 12.56 -1.49
CA ARG A 249 7.83 13.87 -1.25
C ARG A 249 7.17 14.59 -0.08
N ILE A 250 5.84 14.67 -0.07
CA ILE A 250 5.05 15.32 0.98
C ILE A 250 5.21 14.57 2.32
N LEU A 251 5.25 13.23 2.30
CA LEU A 251 5.55 12.41 3.48
C LEU A 251 6.99 12.64 3.99
N GLY A 252 7.96 12.85 3.10
CA GLY A 252 9.32 13.24 3.46
C GLY A 252 9.40 14.61 4.15
N GLU A 253 8.74 15.62 3.57
CA GLU A 253 8.73 17.00 4.09
C GLU A 253 7.98 17.12 5.43
N THR A 254 6.84 16.43 5.56
CA THR A 254 6.11 16.36 6.84
C THR A 254 6.89 15.58 7.91
N LYS A 255 7.64 14.54 7.53
CA LYS A 255 8.56 13.85 8.44
C LYS A 255 9.66 14.80 8.93
N THR A 256 10.36 15.52 8.05
CA THR A 256 11.46 16.42 8.47
C THR A 256 10.94 17.53 9.37
N MET A 257 9.75 18.09 9.09
CA MET A 257 9.09 19.06 9.97
C MET A 257 8.83 18.48 11.39
N LEU A 258 8.41 17.22 11.50
CA LEU A 258 8.19 16.57 12.79
C LEU A 258 9.50 16.24 13.52
N GLU A 259 10.55 15.90 12.78
CA GLU A 259 11.91 15.71 13.33
C GLU A 259 12.47 17.04 13.89
N ASP A 260 12.29 18.16 13.18
CA ASP A 260 12.64 19.51 13.66
C ASP A 260 11.83 19.92 14.90
N GLN A 261 10.53 19.63 14.94
CA GLN A 261 9.70 19.91 16.12
C GLN A 261 10.11 19.08 17.34
N LEU A 262 10.42 17.80 17.15
CA LEU A 262 10.94 16.93 18.20
C LEU A 262 12.28 17.44 18.74
N GLU A 263 13.18 17.84 17.84
CA GLU A 263 14.50 18.36 18.16
C GLU A 263 14.44 19.73 18.87
N ALA A 264 13.56 20.63 18.43
CA ALA A 264 13.25 21.87 19.15
C ALA A 264 12.66 21.59 20.54
N SER A 265 11.92 20.49 20.71
CA SER A 265 11.41 20.08 22.02
C SER A 265 12.52 19.54 22.93
N ARG A 266 13.43 18.71 22.42
CA ARG A 266 14.63 18.24 23.14
C ARG A 266 15.48 19.41 23.64
N LYS A 267 15.74 20.41 22.80
CA LYS A 267 16.47 21.65 23.15
C LYS A 267 15.77 22.55 24.17
N ARG A 268 14.50 22.30 24.50
CA ARG A 268 13.83 22.87 25.69
C ARG A 268 14.04 22.02 26.93
N VAL A 269 13.99 20.70 26.81
CA VAL A 269 14.26 19.75 27.91
C VAL A 269 15.71 19.88 28.40
N GLU A 270 16.68 20.03 27.50
CA GLU A 270 18.10 20.27 27.83
C GLU A 270 18.33 21.51 28.70
N LYS A 271 17.44 22.51 28.64
CA LYS A 271 17.51 23.74 29.45
C LYS A 271 16.84 23.63 30.81
N ILE A 272 16.07 22.56 31.07
CA ILE A 272 15.45 22.32 32.37
C ILE A 272 16.50 22.20 33.49
N PRO A 273 17.54 21.34 33.41
CA PRO A 273 18.51 21.21 34.51
C PRO A 273 19.29 22.52 34.78
N GLU A 274 19.58 23.32 33.76
CA GLU A 274 20.15 24.66 33.95
C GLU A 274 19.24 25.60 34.76
N LEU A 275 17.93 25.52 34.55
CA LEU A 275 16.95 26.35 35.24
C LEU A 275 16.67 25.81 36.65
N GLU A 276 16.63 24.48 36.83
CA GLU A 276 16.57 23.83 38.12
C GLU A 276 17.78 24.18 38.99
N GLU A 277 19.00 24.17 38.43
CA GLU A 277 20.22 24.60 39.13
C GLU A 277 20.14 26.08 39.58
N LYS A 278 19.62 26.96 38.72
CA LYS A 278 19.42 28.39 39.04
C LYS A 278 18.35 28.59 40.11
N ILE A 279 17.24 27.84 40.05
CA ILE A 279 16.19 27.83 41.08
C ILE A 279 16.76 27.33 42.40
N LEU A 280 17.56 26.24 42.39
CA LEU A 280 18.17 25.69 43.59
C LEU A 280 19.12 26.69 44.26
N LYS A 281 19.99 27.35 43.48
CA LYS A 281 20.91 28.41 43.97
C LYS A 281 20.19 29.62 44.55
N LEU A 282 19.09 30.07 43.92
CA LEU A 282 18.26 31.14 44.46
C LEU A 282 17.51 30.70 45.73
N THR A 283 17.11 29.42 45.81
CA THR A 283 16.47 28.84 47.00
C THR A 283 17.44 28.74 48.17
N THR A 284 18.67 28.27 47.96
CA THR A 284 19.68 28.23 49.03
C THR A 284 20.03 29.64 49.50
N HIS A 285 20.19 30.60 48.59
CA HIS A 285 20.47 31.98 48.96
C HIS A 285 19.31 32.66 49.71
N GLY A 286 18.06 32.37 49.33
CA GLY A 286 16.87 32.79 50.10
C GLY A 286 16.88 32.21 51.52
N ASN A 287 17.29 30.95 51.69
CA ASN A 287 17.40 30.31 53.00
C ASN A 287 18.55 30.90 53.84
N GLU A 288 19.70 31.24 53.23
CA GLU A 288 20.81 31.96 53.88
C GLU A 288 20.34 33.32 54.42
N LEU A 289 19.61 34.09 53.61
CA LEU A 289 19.07 35.40 54.00
C LEU A 289 17.98 35.28 55.08
N ASN A 290 17.13 34.26 55.03
CA ASN A 290 16.15 33.99 56.09
C ASN A 290 16.84 33.62 57.41
N LEU A 291 17.87 32.76 57.38
CA LEU A 291 18.67 32.41 58.56
C LEU A 291 19.38 33.64 59.14
N GLN A 292 19.93 34.53 58.32
CA GLN A 292 20.50 35.79 58.79
C GLN A 292 19.43 36.67 59.46
N GLN A 293 18.24 36.82 58.86
CA GLN A 293 17.14 37.54 59.49
C GLN A 293 16.68 36.92 60.81
N GLU A 294 16.73 35.60 60.95
CA GLU A 294 16.43 34.92 62.22
C GLU A 294 17.53 35.19 63.26
N LEU A 295 18.82 35.14 62.89
CA LEU A 295 19.92 35.52 63.78
C LEU A 295 19.84 36.99 64.23
N ASP A 296 19.52 37.89 63.30
CA ASP A 296 19.33 39.32 63.57
C ASP A 296 18.13 39.57 64.50
N LYS A 297 16.99 38.89 64.28
CA LYS A 297 15.82 38.92 65.19
C LYS A 297 16.19 38.42 66.58
N ASN A 298 16.83 37.24 66.68
CA ASN A 298 17.30 36.69 67.95
C ASN A 298 18.32 37.62 68.66
N GLN A 299 19.08 38.45 67.91
CA GLN A 299 19.95 39.47 68.50
C GLN A 299 19.17 40.71 68.96
N ILE A 300 18.18 41.17 68.19
CA ILE A 300 17.29 42.28 68.57
C ILE A 300 16.48 41.90 69.82
N GLU A 301 15.96 40.68 69.90
CA GLU A 301 15.22 40.17 71.06
C GLU A 301 16.10 40.14 72.31
N ARG A 302 17.32 39.57 72.23
CA ARG A 302 18.29 39.61 73.35
C ARG A 302 18.66 41.04 73.77
N LEU A 303 18.79 41.98 72.83
CA LEU A 303 19.05 43.39 73.15
C LEU A 303 17.82 44.08 73.78
N ILE A 304 16.60 43.69 73.41
CA ILE A 304 15.37 44.16 74.06
C ILE A 304 15.26 43.58 75.48
N GLU A 305 15.61 42.31 75.69
CA GLU A 305 15.70 41.68 77.01
C GLU A 305 16.76 42.38 77.88
N GLU A 306 17.97 42.61 77.37
CA GLU A 306 19.04 43.33 78.05
C GLU A 306 18.61 44.78 78.41
N ILE A 307 18.01 45.51 77.46
CA ILE A 307 17.44 46.83 77.72
C ILE A 307 16.32 46.77 78.77
N SER A 308 15.52 45.69 78.83
CA SER A 308 14.51 45.51 79.86
C SER A 308 15.12 45.22 81.23
N HIS A 309 16.20 44.43 81.28
CA HIS A 309 16.97 44.12 82.49
C HIS A 309 17.62 45.39 83.05
N LEU A 310 18.37 46.12 82.22
CA LEU A 310 19.00 47.40 82.57
C LEU A 310 17.97 48.47 82.98
N ARG A 311 16.74 48.44 82.44
CA ARG A 311 15.63 49.28 82.90
C ARG A 311 15.10 48.87 84.27
N LEU A 312 15.01 47.57 84.56
CA LEU A 312 14.63 47.05 85.88
C LEU A 312 15.71 47.33 86.92
N GLU A 313 16.98 47.09 86.61
CA GLU A 313 18.13 47.44 87.47
C GLU A 313 18.18 48.94 87.73
N LYS A 314 18.03 49.77 86.69
CA LYS A 314 17.91 51.23 86.86
C LYS A 314 16.72 51.60 87.74
N LYS A 315 15.58 50.91 87.63
CA LYS A 315 14.41 51.15 88.47
C LYS A 315 14.71 50.77 89.93
N PHE A 316 15.27 49.59 90.20
CA PHE A 316 15.68 49.18 91.55
C PHE A 316 16.74 50.12 92.15
N ALA A 317 17.76 50.50 91.38
CA ALA A 317 18.78 51.45 91.81
C ALA A 317 18.20 52.85 92.06
N ASN A 318 17.16 53.27 91.32
CA ASN A 318 16.45 54.52 91.59
C ASN A 318 15.49 54.39 92.78
N GLU A 319 14.93 53.20 93.05
CA GLU A 319 14.10 52.94 94.22
C GLU A 319 14.95 52.93 95.50
N GLU A 320 16.13 52.30 95.48
CA GLU A 320 17.10 52.36 96.57
C GLU A 320 17.73 53.76 96.69
N LEU A 321 17.98 54.48 95.59
CA LEU A 321 18.38 55.90 95.65
C LEU A 321 17.29 56.78 96.27
N ASN A 322 16.02 56.57 95.91
CA ASN A 322 14.89 57.27 96.53
C ASN A 322 14.78 56.95 98.01
N ARG A 323 15.00 55.68 98.40
CA ARG A 323 15.04 55.25 99.79
C ARG A 323 16.20 55.87 100.55
N VAL A 324 17.42 55.87 100.03
CA VAL A 324 18.57 56.55 100.64
C VAL A 324 18.38 58.06 100.67
N GLN A 325 17.73 58.66 99.67
CA GLN A 325 17.31 60.07 99.73
C GLN A 325 16.27 60.29 100.83
N GLN A 326 15.35 59.36 101.05
CA GLN A 326 14.34 59.45 102.10
C GLN A 326 14.96 59.26 103.48
N GLU A 327 15.82 58.27 103.68
CA GLU A 327 16.66 58.09 104.86
C GLU A 327 17.54 59.33 105.11
N LEU A 328 18.06 59.99 104.06
CA LEU A 328 18.76 61.28 104.18
C LEU A 328 17.83 62.47 104.49
N THR A 329 16.57 62.48 104.03
CA THR A 329 15.60 63.49 104.47
C THR A 329 15.13 63.26 105.89
N ASP A 330 15.04 62.00 106.32
CA ASP A 330 14.68 61.62 107.69
C ASP A 330 15.85 61.89 108.63
N ILE A 331 17.11 61.67 108.23
CA ILE A 331 18.30 62.13 108.96
C ILE A 331 18.38 63.66 108.95
N ARG A 332 17.99 64.36 107.88
CA ARG A 332 17.87 65.83 107.89
C ARG A 332 16.71 66.33 108.76
N ALA A 333 15.62 65.57 108.88
CA ALA A 333 14.50 65.86 109.77
C ALA A 333 14.87 65.58 111.23
N GLN A 334 15.61 64.50 111.50
CA GLN A 334 16.24 64.20 112.78
C GLN A 334 17.31 65.23 113.14
N MET A 335 18.09 65.74 112.18
CA MET A 335 19.01 66.87 112.42
C MET A 335 18.27 68.18 112.61
N ARG A 336 17.11 68.42 111.99
CA ARG A 336 16.25 69.56 112.33
C ARG A 336 15.62 69.41 113.72
N LEU A 337 15.17 68.22 114.09
CA LEU A 337 14.69 67.89 115.44
C LEU A 337 15.80 68.03 116.47
N ASN A 338 17.02 67.56 116.19
CA ASN A 338 18.19 67.72 117.05
C ASN A 338 18.64 69.18 117.11
N HIS A 339 18.52 69.95 116.03
CA HIS A 339 18.84 71.38 116.04
C HIS A 339 17.77 72.19 116.80
N GLU A 340 16.48 71.88 116.64
CA GLU A 340 15.40 72.50 117.44
C GLU A 340 15.42 72.06 118.91
N THR A 341 15.84 70.83 119.22
CA THR A 341 15.98 70.35 120.61
C THR A 341 17.32 70.70 121.24
N MET A 342 18.35 71.08 120.48
CA MET A 342 19.55 71.73 121.04
C MET A 342 19.40 73.25 121.15
N MET A 343 18.58 73.92 120.32
CA MET A 343 18.36 75.37 120.35
C MET A 343 17.11 75.81 121.13
N LYS A 344 16.43 74.92 121.86
CA LYS A 344 15.29 75.25 122.75
C LYS A 344 15.36 74.62 124.15
N ASN A 345 16.45 73.96 124.53
CA ASN A 345 16.57 73.25 125.82
C ASN A 345 17.59 73.84 126.82
N GLU A 346 18.15 75.03 126.59
CA GLU A 346 19.05 75.69 127.56
C GLU A 346 18.38 76.75 128.46
N GLU A 347 17.17 77.23 128.14
CA GLU A 347 16.48 78.28 128.94
C GLU A 347 15.23 77.79 129.70
N GLY A 348 14.81 76.53 129.53
CA GLY A 348 13.50 76.05 130.02
C GLY A 348 13.50 75.22 131.33
N ASN A 349 14.59 74.53 131.67
CA ASN A 349 14.50 73.34 132.55
C ASN A 349 15.21 73.45 133.93
N LEU A 350 15.52 74.67 134.39
CA LEU A 350 16.12 74.89 135.71
C LEU A 350 15.10 75.31 136.79
N TYR A 351 13.91 75.79 136.39
CA TYR A 351 12.93 76.40 137.29
C TYR A 351 12.08 75.35 138.03
N ASP A 352 11.56 74.34 137.32
CA ASP A 352 10.58 73.41 137.90
C ASP A 352 11.17 72.32 138.80
N GLN A 353 12.44 71.94 138.62
CA GLN A 353 13.10 71.02 139.57
C GLN A 353 13.31 71.66 140.94
N ILE A 354 13.66 72.96 140.98
CA ILE A 354 13.76 73.74 142.22
C ILE A 354 12.38 73.88 142.87
N ASN A 355 11.34 74.17 142.09
CA ASN A 355 9.98 74.35 142.58
C ASN A 355 9.38 73.04 143.17
N GLN A 356 9.69 71.87 142.59
CA GLN A 356 9.21 70.59 143.12
C GLN A 356 9.93 70.13 144.40
N ASP A 357 11.24 70.39 144.58
CA ASP A 357 11.90 70.09 145.87
C ASP A 357 11.52 71.10 146.96
N ALA A 358 11.36 72.38 146.59
CA ALA A 358 10.79 73.40 147.48
C ALA A 358 9.38 73.00 147.96
N SER A 359 8.50 72.55 147.06
CA SER A 359 7.15 72.08 147.42
C SER A 359 7.16 70.84 148.33
N LYS A 360 8.09 69.90 148.13
CA LYS A 360 8.25 68.71 149.00
C LYS A 360 8.80 69.06 150.39
N ARG A 361 9.62 70.10 150.51
CA ARG A 361 10.04 70.65 151.81
C ARG A 361 8.92 71.45 152.47
N LEU A 362 8.17 72.25 151.71
CA LEU A 362 7.02 73.00 152.20
C LEU A 362 5.96 72.06 152.81
N LEU A 363 5.59 70.98 152.13
CA LEU A 363 4.56 70.05 152.63
C LEU A 363 4.98 69.32 153.92
N LYS A 364 6.28 69.03 154.10
CA LYS A 364 6.81 68.51 155.38
C LYS A 364 6.74 69.55 156.48
N LEU A 365 7.16 70.79 156.18
CA LEU A 365 7.13 71.90 157.13
C LEU A 365 5.71 72.37 157.45
N GLU A 366 4.72 72.19 156.57
CA GLU A 366 3.29 72.36 156.88
C GLU A 366 2.77 71.26 157.82
N HIS A 367 3.21 70.02 157.65
CA HIS A 367 2.81 68.92 158.53
C HIS A 367 3.44 69.06 159.92
N GLU A 368 4.67 69.56 160.02
CA GLU A 368 5.27 69.97 161.29
C GLU A 368 4.61 71.25 161.84
N ASN A 369 4.29 72.27 161.03
CA ASN A 369 3.56 73.46 161.51
C ASN A 369 2.19 73.11 162.08
N LYS A 370 1.38 72.25 161.43
CA LYS A 370 0.08 71.82 161.98
C LYS A 370 0.22 71.04 163.30
N LYS A 371 1.33 70.33 163.48
CA LYS A 371 1.65 69.57 164.70
C LYS A 371 2.18 70.47 165.81
N LEU A 372 2.89 71.54 165.46
CA LEU A 372 3.33 72.59 166.38
C LEU A 372 2.19 73.55 166.73
N GLN A 373 1.27 73.85 165.81
CA GLN A 373 0.09 74.68 166.06
C GLN A 373 -0.88 74.00 167.04
N THR A 374 -1.12 72.68 166.91
CA THR A 374 -1.89 71.93 167.93
C THR A 374 -1.19 71.94 169.30
N MET A 375 0.15 71.80 169.32
CA MET A 375 0.92 71.99 170.57
C MET A 375 0.80 73.42 171.13
N VAL A 376 0.77 74.46 170.28
CA VAL A 376 0.60 75.86 170.72
C VAL A 376 -0.82 76.14 171.20
N GLU A 377 -1.85 75.54 170.63
CA GLU A 377 -3.24 75.62 171.15
C GLU A 377 -3.36 74.92 172.52
N ASP A 378 -2.70 73.77 172.71
CA ASP A 378 -2.60 73.10 174.02
C ASP A 378 -1.85 73.95 175.06
N TYR A 379 -0.78 74.65 174.66
CA TYR A 379 0.01 75.51 175.56
C TYR A 379 -0.56 76.92 175.80
N GLN A 380 -1.47 77.42 174.96
CA GLN A 380 -2.08 78.75 175.15
C GLN A 380 -3.34 78.75 176.05
N ASN A 381 -3.88 77.58 176.42
CA ASN A 381 -5.03 77.46 177.32
C ASN A 381 -4.66 77.49 178.82
N ASN A 382 -3.38 77.59 179.19
CA ASN A 382 -2.95 77.90 180.56
C ASN A 382 -2.28 79.28 180.62
N TYR A 383 -3.03 80.23 181.15
CA TYR A 383 -2.62 81.63 181.40
C TYR A 383 -1.75 81.73 182.68
N ILE A 384 -1.34 82.97 183.02
CA ILE A 384 -0.47 83.41 184.13
C ILE A 384 1.03 83.35 183.72
N ASP A 385 1.78 84.44 183.52
CA ASP A 385 1.91 85.78 184.16
C ASP A 385 3.08 85.84 185.19
N VAL A 386 3.53 87.07 185.44
CA VAL A 386 4.53 87.58 186.42
C VAL A 386 6.01 87.17 186.31
N ASP A 387 6.79 88.17 185.87
CA ASP A 387 7.93 88.78 186.60
C ASP A 387 9.36 88.21 186.45
N SER A 388 10.30 89.16 186.62
CA SER A 388 11.66 89.03 187.13
C SER A 388 12.81 88.44 186.28
N VAL A 389 13.81 89.32 186.12
CA VAL A 389 15.26 89.06 186.31
C VAL A 389 15.96 88.19 185.26
N LEU A 390 16.77 88.77 184.35
CA LEU A 390 18.20 89.18 184.50
C LEU A 390 19.23 88.03 184.51
N SER A 391 20.32 88.23 183.75
CA SER A 391 21.69 87.67 183.91
C SER A 391 22.04 86.27 183.34
N LEU A 392 23.37 86.05 183.19
CA LEU A 392 24.12 84.80 182.92
C LEU A 392 23.96 84.18 181.50
N PHE A 393 24.92 84.15 180.55
CA PHE A 393 26.41 84.31 180.49
C PHE A 393 27.22 83.03 180.81
N LYS A 394 27.85 82.36 179.80
CA LYS A 394 29.25 81.78 179.77
C LYS A 394 29.59 80.77 178.62
N ASN A 395 30.80 80.94 178.01
CA ASN A 395 31.76 79.91 177.46
C ASN A 395 31.40 79.12 176.14
N ILE A 396 32.24 78.36 175.37
CA ILE A 396 33.71 78.14 175.00
C ILE A 396 33.75 77.07 173.84
N ASP A 397 34.73 76.76 172.94
CA ASP A 397 35.77 77.42 172.10
C ASP A 397 36.36 76.39 171.04
N ALA A 398 37.23 76.84 170.08
CA ALA A 398 38.32 76.11 169.37
C ALA A 398 38.07 75.07 168.21
N ILE A 399 39.04 74.64 167.32
CA ILE A 399 40.10 75.35 166.51
C ILE A 399 40.78 74.47 165.38
N ALA A 400 41.18 75.08 164.22
CA ALA A 400 42.36 74.85 163.30
C ALA A 400 42.69 73.59 162.38
N MET A 401 43.04 73.88 161.08
CA MET A 401 44.21 73.44 160.20
C MET A 401 44.28 72.21 159.20
N ASN A 402 44.83 72.50 157.97
CA ASN A 402 45.77 71.77 157.02
C ASN A 402 45.43 70.72 155.85
N ASN A 403 46.03 70.99 154.64
CA ASN A 403 46.77 70.16 153.60
C ASN A 403 46.20 69.24 152.42
N CYS A 404 46.63 69.57 151.16
CA CYS A 404 47.29 68.79 150.03
C CYS A 404 46.66 67.75 149.00
N THR A 405 46.96 67.95 147.68
CA THR A 405 47.34 67.01 146.52
C THR A 405 46.35 65.98 145.83
N SER A 406 46.53 65.42 144.59
CA SER A 406 46.92 65.88 143.18
C SER A 406 47.12 64.75 142.09
N ASP A 407 46.65 64.93 140.82
CA ASP A 407 47.16 64.48 139.45
C ASP A 407 47.44 62.99 139.03
N PRO A 408 47.70 62.57 137.73
CA PRO A 408 47.26 63.01 136.35
C PRO A 408 47.06 61.88 135.21
N GLU A 409 46.75 62.28 133.94
CA GLU A 409 47.04 61.65 132.58
C GLU A 409 46.46 60.24 132.12
N ASN A 410 46.46 59.71 130.85
CA ASN A 410 46.41 60.08 129.37
C ASN A 410 46.13 58.77 128.49
N THR A 411 46.17 58.50 127.14
CA THR A 411 46.51 59.12 125.81
C THR A 411 45.97 58.33 124.54
N LEU A 412 45.46 59.02 123.49
CA LEU A 412 45.60 58.95 121.97
C LEU A 412 45.79 57.69 121.02
N GLU A 413 45.55 57.92 119.69
CA GLU A 413 45.98 57.20 118.41
C GLU A 413 45.28 55.88 117.91
N SER A 414 45.34 55.36 116.65
CA SER A 414 45.62 55.85 115.24
C SER A 414 45.42 54.75 114.12
N GLY A 415 45.25 55.11 112.82
CA GLY A 415 45.53 54.31 111.57
C GLY A 415 44.55 53.18 111.09
N TYR A 416 44.78 52.44 109.97
CA TYR A 416 45.22 52.77 108.56
C TYR A 416 45.00 51.55 107.57
N ASP A 417 44.76 51.81 106.28
CA ASP A 417 44.96 51.02 105.01
C ASP A 417 44.41 49.59 104.62
N SER A 418 43.91 49.53 103.37
CA SER A 418 44.29 48.61 102.25
C SER A 418 43.61 47.24 101.90
N ASN A 419 43.05 47.19 100.68
CA ASN A 419 43.34 46.29 99.52
C ASN A 419 42.91 44.79 99.34
N VAL A 420 42.05 44.59 98.30
CA VAL A 420 42.29 43.81 97.04
C VAL A 420 42.05 42.28 96.96
N LYS A 421 41.23 41.91 95.95
CA LYS A 421 40.96 40.59 95.31
C LYS A 421 40.32 39.51 96.22
N SER A 422 39.38 38.70 95.72
CA SER A 422 39.04 38.40 94.32
C SER A 422 37.61 38.78 93.91
#